data_AF-A0A2V6CM67-F1
#
_entry.id   AF-A0A2V6CM67-F1
#
_cell.length_a   1.000
_cell.length_b   1.000
_cell.length_c   1.000
_cell.angle_alpha   90.00
_cell.angle_beta   90.00
_cell.angle_gamma   90.00
#
_symmetry.space_group_name_H-M   'P 1'
#
loop_
_entity.id
_entity.type
_entity.pdbx_description
1 polymer ?
#
loop_
_entity_poly.entity_id
_entity_poly.type
_entity_poly.pdbx_seq_one_letter_code
_entity_poly.pdbx_strand_id
1 'polypeptide(L)'
;MILNGKVAGDDTLRIAIARQRAAGRSIEVRVTWENGDARRFVSETDKVDLLIAAGGDGTLNEVVHGLMDLSAVVRPVLGVVPLGTANDFATGCSIPRDPEKALALCLEGDAVAIDVGRANEHWFLNAANVGCGAEVASTTSPELRRLLGPAAYTVMG
;
A
#
# COMPACT_ATOMS: atom_id res chain seq x y z
N MET A 1 0.27 12.46 3.20
CA MET A 1 0.25 11.04 3.61
C MET A 1 -1.18 10.53 3.58
N ILE A 2 -1.42 9.41 2.91
CA ILE A 2 -2.69 8.71 2.88
C ILE A 2 -2.58 7.52 3.85
N LEU A 3 -3.38 7.54 4.91
CA LEU A 3 -3.37 6.57 6.00
C LEU A 3 -4.62 5.69 5.95
N ASN A 4 -4.45 4.38 5.95
CA ASN A 4 -5.57 3.46 5.99
C ASN A 4 -6.31 3.55 7.34
N GLY A 5 -7.62 3.81 7.30
CA GLY A 5 -8.45 3.96 8.50
C GLY A 5 -8.41 2.76 9.47
N LYS A 6 -8.19 1.54 8.98
CA LYS A 6 -8.10 0.32 9.82
C LYS A 6 -6.87 0.32 10.75
N VAL A 7 -5.84 1.10 10.42
CA VAL A 7 -4.56 1.18 11.14
C VAL A 7 -4.24 2.61 11.59
N ALA A 8 -5.21 3.52 11.54
CA ALA A 8 -5.01 4.93 11.92
C ALA A 8 -4.76 5.15 13.43
N GLY A 9 -4.94 4.10 14.24
CA GLY A 9 -4.62 4.07 15.67
C GLY A 9 -3.15 3.77 16.00
N ASP A 10 -2.25 3.70 15.03
CA ASP A 10 -0.82 3.44 15.28
C ASP A 10 -0.15 4.61 16.02
N ASP A 11 0.12 4.42 17.32
CA ASP A 11 0.70 5.45 18.18
C ASP A 11 2.16 5.78 17.80
N THR A 12 2.93 4.79 17.34
CA THR A 12 4.32 5.00 16.93
C THR A 12 4.38 5.96 15.74
N LEU A 13 3.56 5.74 14.72
CA LEU A 13 3.45 6.61 13.56
C LEU A 13 2.92 7.99 13.96
N ARG A 14 1.90 8.06 14.83
CA ARG A 14 1.36 9.34 15.32
C ARG A 14 2.43 10.17 16.01
N ILE A 15 3.23 9.56 16.90
CA ILE A 15 4.33 10.22 17.60
C ILE A 15 5.42 10.65 16.61
N ALA A 16 5.80 9.78 15.66
CA ALA A 16 6.80 10.11 14.64
C ALA A 16 6.38 11.30 13.78
N ILE A 17 5.12 11.34 13.32
CA ILE A 17 4.58 12.47 12.56
C ILE A 17 4.59 13.76 13.39
N ALA A 18 4.21 13.69 14.67
CA ALA A 18 4.25 14.84 15.57
C ALA A 18 5.68 15.39 15.74
N ARG A 19 6.67 14.51 15.90
CA ARG A 19 8.10 14.89 15.97
C ARG A 19 8.56 15.59 14.68
N GLN A 20 8.20 15.03 13.52
CA GLN A 20 8.60 15.62 12.22
C GLN A 20 7.93 16.97 11.96
N ARG A 21 6.66 17.14 12.37
CA ARG A 21 5.97 18.44 12.33
C ARG A 21 6.63 19.46 13.28
N ALA A 22 7.02 19.04 14.48
CA ALA A 22 7.76 19.91 15.42
C ALA A 22 9.14 20.31 14.89
N ALA A 23 9.77 19.47 14.06
CA ALA A 23 11.00 19.77 13.33
C ALA A 23 10.79 20.67 12.09
N GLY A 24 9.56 21.17 11.86
CA GLY A 24 9.24 22.12 10.79
C GLY A 24 8.80 21.48 9.47
N ARG A 25 8.65 20.15 9.39
CA ARG A 25 8.15 19.49 8.17
C ARG A 25 6.64 19.63 8.06
N SER A 26 6.16 20.05 6.89
CA SER A 26 4.72 20.03 6.58
C SER A 26 4.30 18.63 6.16
N ILE A 27 3.53 17.95 7.02
CA ILE A 27 2.99 16.61 6.73
C ILE A 27 1.47 16.69 6.88
N GLU A 28 0.74 16.65 5.78
CA GLU A 28 -0.71 16.45 5.78
C GLU A 28 -1.04 14.95 5.89
N VAL A 29 -2.03 14.60 6.70
CA VAL A 29 -2.50 13.21 6.85
C VAL A 29 -3.97 13.15 6.50
N ARG A 30 -4.31 12.33 5.50
CA ARG A 30 -5.68 12.04 5.10
C ARG A 30 -5.97 10.57 5.40
N VAL A 31 -7.05 10.31 6.14
CA VAL A 31 -7.42 8.96 6.58
C VAL A 31 -8.51 8.42 5.67
N THR A 32 -8.31 7.24 5.10
CA THR A 32 -9.32 6.58 4.26
C THR A 32 -10.41 5.94 5.11
N TRP A 33 -11.62 5.86 4.58
CA TRP A 33 -12.75 5.18 5.21
C TRP A 33 -13.19 3.95 4.41
N GLU A 34 -13.31 4.10 3.10
CA GLU A 34 -13.77 3.05 2.19
C GLU A 34 -12.83 2.86 0.99
N ASN A 35 -13.07 1.78 0.24
CA ASN A 35 -12.29 1.49 -0.96
C ASN A 35 -12.46 2.62 -1.98
N GLY A 36 -11.37 3.04 -2.61
CA GLY A 36 -11.34 4.13 -3.58
C GLY A 36 -10.96 5.48 -2.98
N ASP A 37 -11.01 5.64 -1.65
CA ASP A 37 -10.59 6.89 -1.00
C ASP A 37 -9.13 7.21 -1.25
N ALA A 38 -8.24 6.21 -1.24
CA ALA A 38 -6.82 6.45 -1.46
C ALA A 38 -6.57 6.99 -2.88
N ARG A 39 -7.20 6.37 -3.90
CA ARG A 39 -7.13 6.87 -5.29
C ARG A 39 -7.71 8.28 -5.40
N ARG A 40 -8.87 8.54 -4.80
CA ARG A 40 -9.51 9.86 -4.77
C ARG A 40 -8.61 10.92 -4.13
N PHE A 41 -7.99 10.62 -2.99
CA PHE A 41 -7.10 11.54 -2.30
C PHE A 41 -5.86 11.88 -3.15
N VAL A 42 -5.32 10.95 -3.93
CA VAL A 42 -4.25 11.27 -4.89
C VAL A 42 -4.74 12.33 -5.89
N SER A 43 -5.94 12.19 -6.44
CA SER A 43 -6.49 13.15 -7.42
C SER A 43 -6.84 14.53 -6.84
N GLU A 44 -7.18 14.59 -5.55
CA GLU A 44 -7.50 15.82 -4.83
C GLU A 44 -6.25 16.51 -4.24
N THR A 45 -5.10 15.85 -4.27
CA THR A 45 -3.86 16.41 -3.73
C THR A 45 -3.26 17.36 -4.77
N ASP A 46 -3.04 18.61 -4.37
CA ASP A 46 -2.29 19.58 -5.17
C ASP A 46 -0.85 19.09 -5.43
N LYS A 47 -0.05 19.83 -6.22
CA LYS A 47 1.34 19.44 -6.50
C LYS A 47 2.13 19.28 -5.19
N VAL A 48 2.46 18.03 -4.86
CA VAL A 48 3.37 17.64 -3.78
C VAL A 48 4.57 16.92 -4.38
N ASP A 49 5.72 16.97 -3.70
CA ASP A 49 6.91 16.24 -4.13
C ASP A 49 6.87 14.77 -3.67
N LEU A 50 6.22 14.49 -2.54
CA LEU A 50 6.18 13.20 -1.88
C LEU A 50 4.75 12.85 -1.44
N LEU A 51 4.29 11.67 -1.87
CA LEU A 51 3.03 11.08 -1.44
C LEU A 51 3.31 9.75 -0.73
N ILE A 52 2.98 9.68 0.56
CA ILE A 52 3.24 8.51 1.40
C ILE A 52 1.96 7.67 1.52
N ALA A 53 2.02 6.40 1.13
CA ALA A 53 1.01 5.38 1.41
C ALA A 53 1.32 4.70 2.75
N ALA A 54 0.45 4.87 3.75
CA ALA A 54 0.58 4.25 5.06
C ALA A 54 -0.55 3.22 5.26
N GLY A 55 -0.24 1.94 5.14
CA GLY A 55 -1.23 0.87 5.10
C GLY A 55 -0.62 -0.47 4.67
N GLY A 56 -1.48 -1.39 4.21
CA GLY A 56 -1.05 -2.65 3.60
C GLY A 56 -1.00 -2.60 2.08
N ASP A 57 -0.77 -3.76 1.44
CA ASP A 57 -0.65 -3.88 -0.01
C ASP A 57 -1.86 -3.34 -0.78
N GLY A 58 -3.08 -3.48 -0.24
CA GLY A 58 -4.29 -2.91 -0.84
C GLY A 58 -4.28 -1.38 -0.88
N THR A 59 -3.83 -0.73 0.20
CA THR A 59 -3.70 0.74 0.24
C THR A 59 -2.62 1.21 -0.72
N LEU A 60 -1.49 0.52 -0.74
CA LEU A 60 -0.43 0.80 -1.70
C LEU A 60 -0.93 0.67 -3.14
N ASN A 61 -1.69 -0.38 -3.46
CA ASN A 61 -2.23 -0.60 -4.79
C ASN A 61 -3.23 0.50 -5.20
N GLU A 62 -4.11 0.96 -4.32
CA GLU A 62 -5.02 2.08 -4.62
C GLU A 62 -4.27 3.40 -4.86
N VAL A 63 -3.24 3.68 -4.05
CA VAL A 63 -2.38 4.84 -4.25
C VAL A 63 -1.66 4.77 -5.59
N VAL A 64 -1.11 3.62 -5.95
CA VAL A 64 -0.45 3.41 -7.25
C VAL A 64 -1.41 3.65 -8.40
N HIS A 65 -2.64 3.14 -8.34
CA HIS A 65 -3.66 3.44 -9.36
C HIS A 65 -3.88 4.94 -9.51
N GLY A 66 -4.03 5.68 -8.39
CA GLY A 66 -4.16 7.13 -8.42
C GLY A 66 -2.93 7.83 -9.01
N LEU A 67 -1.72 7.38 -8.67
CA LEU A 67 -0.48 7.95 -9.21
C LEU A 67 -0.34 7.71 -10.72
N MET A 68 -0.79 6.54 -11.20
CA MET A 68 -0.73 6.19 -12.61
C MET A 68 -1.80 6.89 -13.46
N ASP A 69 -2.85 7.44 -12.84
CA ASP A 69 -3.78 8.36 -13.50
C ASP A 69 -3.17 9.75 -13.74
N LEU A 70 -2.12 10.11 -13.00
CA LEU A 70 -1.40 11.38 -13.17
C LEU A 70 -0.39 11.28 -14.31
N SER A 71 -0.16 12.43 -14.98
CA SER A 71 0.92 12.53 -15.96
C SER A 71 2.28 12.38 -15.28
N ALA A 72 3.24 11.78 -15.98
CA ALA A 72 4.57 11.50 -15.42
C ALA A 72 5.31 12.77 -14.96
N VAL A 73 4.99 13.94 -15.55
CA VAL A 73 5.63 15.23 -15.24
C VAL A 73 5.20 15.77 -13.87
N VAL A 74 4.02 15.39 -13.39
CA VAL A 74 3.45 15.90 -12.12
C VAL A 74 3.28 14.82 -11.07
N ARG A 75 3.75 13.61 -11.35
CA ARG A 75 3.61 12.46 -10.43
C ARG A 75 4.61 12.61 -9.27
N PRO A 76 4.14 12.63 -8.01
CA PRO A 76 5.03 12.70 -6.85
C PRO A 76 5.82 11.40 -6.67
N VAL A 77 6.90 11.48 -5.90
CA VAL A 77 7.59 10.31 -5.37
C VAL A 77 6.63 9.55 -4.45
N LEU A 78 6.64 8.22 -4.54
CA LEU A 78 5.88 7.32 -3.66
C LEU A 78 6.74 6.94 -2.44
N GLY A 79 6.26 7.29 -1.25
CA GLY A 79 6.76 6.74 0.02
C GLY A 79 5.85 5.62 0.53
N VAL A 80 6.40 4.66 1.28
CA VAL A 80 5.64 3.53 1.82
C VAL A 80 5.93 3.39 3.32
N VAL A 81 4.87 3.41 4.13
CA VAL A 81 4.90 3.03 5.55
C VAL A 81 4.08 1.74 5.69
N PRO A 82 4.73 0.58 5.87
CA PRO A 82 4.08 -0.73 5.83
C PRO A 82 3.36 -1.05 7.15
N LEU A 83 2.06 -0.77 7.20
CA LEU A 83 1.20 -1.00 8.39
C LEU A 83 0.26 -2.20 8.23
N GLY A 84 0.29 -2.91 7.09
CA GLY A 84 -0.49 -4.13 6.87
C GLY A 84 0.14 -5.38 7.46
N THR A 85 -0.50 -6.53 7.27
CA THR A 85 -0.01 -7.83 7.77
C THR A 85 1.09 -8.42 6.90
N ALA A 86 0.91 -8.44 5.57
CA ALA A 86 1.86 -9.02 4.63
C ALA A 86 2.95 -7.99 4.25
N ASN A 87 2.53 -6.91 3.58
CA ASN A 87 3.40 -5.84 3.07
C ASN A 87 4.46 -6.41 2.13
N ASP A 88 4.03 -7.19 1.15
CA ASP A 88 4.92 -7.96 0.27
C ASP A 88 5.86 -7.02 -0.50
N PHE A 89 5.34 -5.89 -1.02
CA PHE A 89 6.16 -4.93 -1.76
C PHE A 89 7.21 -4.30 -0.85
N ALA A 90 6.78 -3.81 0.31
CA ALA A 90 7.68 -3.19 1.28
C ALA A 90 8.76 -4.17 1.76
N THR A 91 8.38 -5.44 1.98
CA THR A 91 9.31 -6.51 2.36
C THR A 91 10.32 -6.78 1.25
N GLY A 92 9.87 -6.90 0.00
CA GLY A 92 10.73 -7.10 -1.17
C GLY A 92 11.71 -5.93 -1.40
N CYS A 93 11.28 -4.71 -1.14
CA CYS A 93 12.11 -3.50 -1.21
C CYS A 93 12.93 -3.21 0.05
N SER A 94 12.94 -4.12 1.04
CA SER A 94 13.65 -3.95 2.32
C SER A 94 13.27 -2.68 3.09
N ILE A 95 12.03 -2.21 2.94
CA ILE A 95 11.49 -1.08 3.70
C ILE A 95 11.29 -1.51 5.15
N PRO A 96 11.76 -0.73 6.15
CA PRO A 96 11.61 -1.07 7.56
C PRO A 96 10.14 -1.31 7.95
N ARG A 97 9.89 -2.34 8.76
CA ARG A 97 8.56 -2.58 9.35
C ARG A 97 8.20 -1.64 10.50
N ASP A 98 9.20 -1.05 11.13
CA ASP A 98 8.99 -0.06 12.18
C ASP A 98 8.45 1.25 11.56
N PRO A 99 7.28 1.76 11.98
CA PRO A 99 6.67 2.92 11.34
C PRO A 99 7.50 4.20 11.41
N GLU A 100 8.25 4.41 12.50
CA GLU A 100 9.11 5.58 12.66
C GLU A 100 10.30 5.52 11.68
N LYS A 101 10.95 4.36 11.57
CA LYS A 101 12.04 4.14 10.59
C LYS A 101 11.56 4.21 9.15
N ALA A 102 10.38 3.67 8.83
CA ALA A 102 9.81 3.75 7.49
C ALA A 102 9.46 5.19 7.10
N LEU A 103 8.89 5.97 8.03
CA LEU A 103 8.65 7.39 7.82
C LEU A 103 9.96 8.16 7.62
N ALA A 104 10.99 7.88 8.42
CA ALA A 104 12.31 8.50 8.24
C ALA A 104 12.88 8.19 6.84
N LEU A 105 12.81 6.94 6.39
CA LEU A 105 13.23 6.55 5.04
C LEU A 105 12.47 7.33 3.96
N CYS A 106 11.16 7.55 4.12
CA CYS A 106 10.38 8.34 3.16
C CYS A 106 10.80 9.81 3.11
N LEU A 107 11.28 10.37 4.22
CA LEU A 107 11.59 11.81 4.35
C LEU A 107 13.06 12.14 4.03
N GLU A 108 13.95 11.16 4.10
CA GLU A 108 15.40 11.34 4.04
C GLU A 108 16.09 10.42 3.04
N GLY A 109 15.41 9.38 2.56
CA GLY A 109 15.95 8.44 1.59
C GLY A 109 15.93 8.98 0.17
N ASP A 110 16.84 8.46 -0.65
CA ASP A 110 16.89 8.76 -2.09
C ASP A 110 15.78 8.01 -2.83
N ALA A 111 15.08 8.73 -3.72
CA ALA A 111 14.11 8.13 -4.61
C ALA A 111 14.81 7.33 -5.71
N VAL A 112 14.28 6.14 -6.00
CA VAL A 112 14.74 5.30 -7.11
C VAL A 112 13.58 5.05 -8.08
N ALA A 113 13.91 5.00 -9.37
CA ALA A 113 12.93 4.62 -10.39
C ALA A 113 12.57 3.14 -10.22
N ILE A 114 11.28 2.83 -10.30
CA ILE A 114 10.75 1.47 -10.27
C ILE A 114 9.82 1.25 -11.46
N ASP A 115 9.76 0.01 -11.94
CA ASP A 115 8.80 -0.39 -12.96
C ASP A 115 7.42 -0.62 -12.32
N VAL A 116 6.36 -0.30 -13.08
CA VAL A 116 4.97 -0.59 -12.69
C VAL A 116 4.34 -1.41 -13.80
N GLY A 117 3.84 -2.59 -13.48
CA GLY A 117 3.17 -3.47 -14.41
C GLY A 117 1.74 -3.00 -14.70
N ARG A 118 1.25 -3.27 -15.92
CA ARG A 118 -0.14 -3.06 -16.32
C ARG A 118 -0.70 -4.31 -16.98
N ALA A 119 -1.84 -4.77 -16.51
CA ALA A 119 -2.63 -5.82 -17.16
C ALA A 119 -4.04 -5.27 -17.42
N ASN A 120 -4.40 -5.12 -18.69
CA ASN A 120 -5.61 -4.39 -19.11
C ASN A 120 -5.65 -3.00 -18.46
N GLU A 121 -6.70 -2.69 -17.69
CA GLU A 121 -6.87 -1.41 -17.00
C GLU A 121 -6.34 -1.40 -15.55
N HIS A 122 -5.62 -2.45 -15.14
CA HIS A 122 -5.15 -2.61 -13.76
C HIS A 122 -3.62 -2.49 -13.65
N TRP A 123 -3.18 -1.61 -12.75
CA TRP A 123 -1.77 -1.41 -12.41
C TRP A 123 -1.36 -2.26 -11.21
N PHE A 124 -0.12 -2.75 -11.21
CA PHE A 124 0.43 -3.55 -10.10
C PHE A 124 1.94 -3.33 -9.91
N LEU A 125 2.40 -3.48 -8.66
CA LEU A 125 3.82 -3.35 -8.29
C LEU A 125 4.54 -4.69 -8.10
N ASN A 126 3.85 -5.72 -7.62
CA ASN A 126 4.49 -6.99 -7.24
C ASN A 126 4.25 -8.09 -8.27
N ALA A 127 3.03 -8.58 -8.33
CA ALA A 127 2.69 -9.76 -9.10
C ALA A 127 1.24 -9.65 -9.58
N ALA A 128 1.01 -10.18 -10.77
CA ALA A 128 -0.32 -10.49 -11.29
C ALA A 128 -0.36 -12.01 -11.48
N ASN A 129 -1.16 -12.69 -10.66
CA ASN A 129 -1.29 -14.15 -10.75
C ASN A 129 -2.47 -14.47 -11.66
N VAL A 130 -2.21 -15.21 -12.74
CA VAL A 130 -3.24 -15.78 -13.60
C VAL A 130 -3.30 -17.27 -13.32
N GLY A 131 -4.42 -17.72 -12.77
CA GLY A 131 -4.70 -19.14 -12.56
C GLY A 131 -6.19 -19.41 -12.71
N CYS A 132 -6.54 -20.56 -13.29
CA CYS A 132 -7.90 -21.10 -13.22
C CYS A 132 -8.18 -21.60 -11.79
N GLY A 133 -8.28 -20.68 -10.83
CA GLY A 133 -8.68 -20.94 -9.44
C GLY A 133 -10.13 -20.57 -9.13
N ALA A 134 -10.87 -20.06 -10.12
CA ALA A 134 -12.22 -19.52 -9.93
C ALA A 134 -13.35 -20.55 -10.04
N GLU A 135 -13.09 -21.78 -10.47
CA GLU A 135 -14.14 -22.82 -10.59
C GLU A 135 -14.23 -23.76 -9.38
N VAL A 136 -13.25 -23.74 -8.47
CA VAL A 136 -13.22 -24.64 -7.30
C VAL A 136 -13.74 -23.97 -6.03
N ALA A 137 -13.70 -22.63 -5.91
CA ALA A 137 -14.21 -21.94 -4.73
C ALA A 137 -15.75 -21.79 -4.69
N SER A 138 -16.43 -21.89 -5.84
CA SER A 138 -17.88 -21.75 -5.95
C SER A 138 -18.65 -23.05 -5.73
N THR A 139 -17.98 -24.21 -5.78
CA THR A 139 -18.57 -25.55 -5.62
C THR A 139 -18.15 -26.27 -4.34
N THR A 140 -17.22 -25.71 -3.56
CA THR A 140 -16.71 -26.36 -2.36
C THR A 140 -17.57 -26.03 -1.14
N SER A 141 -18.35 -27.02 -0.69
CA SER A 141 -19.16 -26.93 0.54
C SER A 141 -18.30 -26.63 1.78
N PRO A 142 -18.85 -26.01 2.84
CA PRO A 142 -18.14 -25.70 4.08
C PRO A 142 -17.41 -26.90 4.71
N GLU A 143 -17.90 -28.11 4.45
CA GLU A 143 -17.35 -29.37 4.95
C GLU A 143 -15.99 -29.72 4.34
N LEU A 144 -15.77 -29.44 3.05
CA LEU A 144 -14.50 -29.67 2.37
C LEU A 144 -13.40 -28.69 2.81
N ARG A 145 -13.75 -27.44 3.13
CA ARG A 145 -12.80 -26.47 3.71
C ARG A 145 -12.29 -26.90 5.08
N ARG A 146 -13.12 -27.62 5.84
CA ARG A 146 -12.78 -28.14 7.16
C ARG A 146 -11.93 -29.42 7.09
N LEU A 147 -12.07 -30.19 6.00
CA LEU A 147 -11.30 -31.42 5.76
C LEU A 147 -9.87 -31.15 5.26
N LEU A 148 -9.67 -30.12 4.43
CA LEU A 148 -8.38 -29.86 3.77
C LEU A 148 -7.34 -29.17 4.67
N GLY A 149 -7.77 -28.60 5.80
CA GLY A 149 -6.87 -28.03 6.81
C GLY A 149 -5.91 -26.95 6.28
N PRO A 150 -4.92 -26.52 7.09
CA PRO A 150 -4.01 -25.43 6.74
C PRO A 150 -3.12 -25.70 5.51
N ALA A 151 -3.02 -26.96 5.06
CA ALA A 151 -2.18 -27.39 3.94
C ALA A 151 -2.79 -27.13 2.55
N ALA A 152 -4.05 -26.71 2.47
CA ALA A 152 -4.72 -26.43 1.18
C ALA A 152 -4.07 -25.28 0.40
N TYR A 153 -3.38 -24.36 1.08
CA TYR A 153 -2.73 -23.21 0.45
C TYR A 153 -1.47 -23.57 -0.34
N THR A 154 -0.89 -24.75 -0.14
CA THR A 154 0.35 -25.17 -0.83
C THR A 154 0.08 -25.95 -2.13
N VAL A 155 -1.12 -26.48 -2.33
CA VAL A 155 -1.49 -27.28 -3.52
C VAL A 155 -2.20 -26.43 -4.59
N MET A 156 -2.47 -25.15 -4.30
CA MET A 156 -3.09 -24.18 -5.21
C MET A 156 -2.11 -23.08 -5.67
N GLY A 157 -0.81 -23.38 -5.70
CA GLY A 157 0.24 -22.56 -6.31
C GLY A 157 0.58 -23.05 -7.71
#